data_AF-A0A0A0LIJ8-F1
#
_entry.id   AF-A0A0A0LIJ8-F1
#
_cell.length_a   1.000
_cell.length_b   1.000
_cell.length_c   1.000
_cell.angle_alpha   90.00
_cell.angle_beta   90.00
_cell.angle_gamma   90.00
#
_symmetry.space_group_name_H-M   'P 1'
#
loop_
_entity.id
_entity.type
_entity.pdbx_description
1 polymer ?
#
loop_
_entity_poly.entity_id
_entity_poly.type
_entity_poly.pdbx_seq_one_letter_code
_entity_poly.pdbx_strand_id
1 'polypeptide(L)'
;MEISFTKSFTIPLMLTMCSTILRLGSSYDYPAAFNFGDSNSDTGELTAGKGFSLNLPYGQNYFNTSSGGRFSNGRLIVDFISKFSNTPYSLFAFYT
;
A
#
# COMPACT_ATOMS: atom_id res chain seq x y z
N MET A 1 -49.55 -6.86 29.30
CA MET A 1 -48.37 -6.64 28.44
C MET A 1 -47.17 -7.23 29.17
N GLU A 2 -47.00 -8.54 29.08
CA GLU A 2 -45.91 -9.26 29.73
C GLU A 2 -44.64 -9.04 28.90
N ILE A 3 -43.84 -8.04 29.27
CA ILE A 3 -42.49 -7.91 28.75
C ILE A 3 -41.72 -9.09 29.34
N SER A 4 -41.62 -10.17 28.56
CA SER A 4 -40.89 -11.38 28.93
C SER A 4 -39.46 -10.97 29.27
N PHE A 5 -39.14 -10.99 30.58
CA PHE A 5 -37.89 -10.48 31.17
C PHE A 5 -36.64 -11.08 30.49
N THR A 6 -36.77 -12.27 29.93
CA THR A 6 -35.74 -12.97 29.14
C THR A 6 -35.45 -12.30 27.79
N LYS A 7 -36.46 -11.74 27.10
CA LYS A 7 -36.28 -11.00 25.84
C LYS A 7 -35.60 -9.64 26.03
N SER A 8 -35.75 -9.04 27.21
CA SER A 8 -35.15 -7.75 27.56
C SER A 8 -33.62 -7.84 27.64
N PHE A 9 -33.09 -8.97 28.14
CA PHE A 9 -31.65 -9.14 28.35
C PHE A 9 -30.91 -9.77 27.16
N THR A 10 -31.61 -10.49 26.28
CA THR A 10 -30.99 -11.15 25.12
C THR A 10 -30.59 -10.16 24.03
N ILE A 11 -31.37 -9.11 23.80
CA ILE A 11 -31.07 -8.08 22.79
C ILE A 11 -29.76 -7.33 23.10
N PRO A 12 -29.54 -6.76 24.30
CA PRO A 12 -28.28 -6.09 24.61
C PRO A 12 -27.10 -7.06 24.57
N LEU A 13 -27.27 -8.30 25.07
CA LEU A 13 -26.23 -9.33 25.00
C LEU A 13 -25.82 -9.65 23.55
N MET A 14 -26.80 -9.81 22.66
CA MET A 14 -26.55 -10.07 21.24
C MET A 14 -25.87 -8.87 20.56
N LEU A 15 -26.25 -7.63 20.93
CA LEU A 15 -25.66 -6.41 20.40
C LEU A 15 -24.20 -6.23 20.87
N THR A 16 -23.91 -6.53 22.14
CA THR A 16 -22.54 -6.51 22.67
C THR A 16 -21.68 -7.54 21.97
N MET A 17 -22.16 -8.78 21.80
CA MET A 17 -21.43 -9.83 21.08
C MET A 17 -21.17 -9.46 19.62
N CYS A 18 -22.17 -8.90 18.93
CA CYS A 18 -22.03 -8.40 17.56
C CYS A 18 -20.97 -7.30 17.47
N SER A 19 -20.99 -6.33 18.40
CA SER A 19 -20.01 -5.24 18.44
C SER A 19 -18.57 -5.74 18.71
N THR A 20 -18.41 -6.80 19.51
CA THR A 20 -17.09 -7.40 19.76
C THR A 20 -16.56 -8.17 18.55
N ILE A 21 -17.43 -8.84 17.79
CA ILE A 21 -17.06 -9.53 16.55
C ILE A 21 -16.64 -8.52 15.47
N LEU A 22 -17.36 -7.41 15.34
CA LEU A 22 -17.02 -6.34 14.40
C LEU A 22 -15.69 -5.65 14.74
N ARG A 23 -15.32 -5.59 16.02
CA ARG A 23 -14.01 -5.09 16.48
C ARG A 23 -12.89 -6.11 16.31
N LEU A 24 -13.21 -7.37 16.05
CA LEU A 24 -12.27 -8.45 15.75
C LEU A 24 -11.88 -8.50 14.26
N GLY A 25 -12.00 -7.38 13.55
CA GLY A 25 -11.34 -7.23 12.25
C GLY A 25 -9.84 -7.25 12.48
N SER A 26 -9.16 -8.29 11.99
CA SER A 26 -7.70 -8.38 12.04
C SER A 26 -7.07 -7.25 11.26
N SER A 27 -6.20 -6.46 11.89
CA SER A 27 -5.24 -5.62 11.18
C SER A 27 -4.30 -6.54 10.43
N TYR A 28 -4.47 -6.65 9.12
CA TYR A 28 -3.51 -7.33 8.28
C TYR A 28 -2.32 -6.39 8.10
N ASP A 29 -1.28 -6.61 8.88
CA ASP A 29 0.00 -5.94 8.68
C ASP A 29 0.65 -6.59 7.46
N TYR A 30 0.65 -5.86 6.34
CA TYR A 30 1.40 -6.22 5.16
C TYR A 30 2.76 -5.51 5.24
N PRO A 31 3.82 -6.12 5.79
CA PRO A 31 5.10 -5.45 5.98
C PRO A 31 5.81 -5.12 4.67
N ALA A 32 5.31 -5.62 3.55
CA ALA A 32 5.90 -5.47 2.24
C ALA A 32 4.85 -5.52 1.14
N ALA A 33 5.09 -4.76 0.07
CA ALA A 33 4.43 -4.90 -1.21
C ALA A 33 5.46 -5.26 -2.28
N PHE A 34 5.16 -6.28 -3.08
CA PHE A 34 5.94 -6.67 -4.25
C PHE A 34 5.30 -6.06 -5.49
N ASN A 35 6.08 -5.31 -6.26
CA ASN A 35 5.63 -4.66 -7.49
C ASN A 35 6.31 -5.32 -8.68
N PHE A 36 5.52 -5.79 -9.64
CA PHE A 36 6.00 -6.33 -10.91
C PHE A 36 5.50 -5.43 -12.04
N GLY A 37 6.34 -5.19 -13.04
CA GLY A 37 5.92 -4.36 -14.18
C GLY A 37 7.07 -3.88 -15.02
N ASP A 38 6.84 -2.75 -15.69
CA ASP A 38 7.77 -2.08 -16.59
C ASP A 38 8.21 -0.72 -16.01
N SER A 39 8.75 0.13 -16.88
CA SER A 39 9.22 1.49 -16.59
C SER A 39 8.22 2.38 -15.85
N ASN A 40 6.90 2.13 -15.98
CA ASN A 40 5.86 2.90 -15.28
C ASN A 40 5.80 2.61 -13.78
N SER A 41 6.43 1.53 -13.35
CA SER A 41 6.46 1.07 -11.96
C SER A 41 7.88 0.92 -11.41
N ASP A 42 8.90 0.95 -12.28
CA ASP A 42 10.31 0.87 -11.90
C ASP A 42 10.77 2.13 -11.16
N THR A 43 11.18 1.95 -9.90
CA THR A 43 11.64 3.04 -9.03
C THR A 43 13.16 3.26 -9.04
N GLY A 44 13.90 2.57 -9.92
CA GLY A 44 15.36 2.67 -10.03
C GLY A 44 16.08 1.34 -10.23
N GLU A 45 15.35 0.23 -10.34
CA GLU A 45 15.90 -1.12 -10.46
C GLU A 45 16.66 -1.32 -11.77
N LEU A 46 16.20 -0.80 -12.91
CA LEU A 46 16.96 -0.89 -14.16
C LEU A 46 18.28 -0.10 -14.09
N THR A 47 18.24 1.08 -13.44
CA THR A 47 19.43 1.92 -13.22
C THR A 47 20.42 1.23 -12.28
N ALA A 48 19.95 0.70 -11.16
CA ALA A 48 20.79 0.05 -10.14
C ALA A 48 21.29 -1.34 -10.57
N GLY A 49 20.43 -2.15 -11.18
CA GLY A 49 20.70 -3.54 -11.52
C GLY A 49 21.41 -3.73 -12.85
N LYS A 50 21.15 -2.88 -13.86
CA LYS A 50 21.78 -2.97 -15.19
C LYS A 50 22.68 -1.78 -15.55
N GLY A 51 22.84 -0.80 -14.66
CA GLY A 51 23.65 0.39 -14.93
C GLY A 51 23.06 1.31 -16.01
N PHE A 52 21.76 1.22 -16.27
CA PHE A 52 21.10 2.07 -17.26
C PHE A 52 21.11 3.53 -16.80
N SER A 53 21.57 4.46 -17.64
CA SER A 53 21.63 5.88 -17.29
C SER A 53 20.43 6.64 -17.84
N LEU A 54 19.61 7.19 -16.95
CA LEU A 54 18.53 8.12 -17.30
C LEU A 54 19.03 9.56 -17.18
N ASN A 55 19.00 10.27 -18.30
CA ASN A 55 19.35 11.69 -18.35
C ASN A 55 18.12 12.57 -18.14
N LEU A 56 18.30 13.89 -18.04
CA LEU A 56 17.18 14.83 -18.08
C LEU A 56 16.29 14.54 -19.30
N PRO A 57 14.95 14.63 -19.16
CA PRO A 57 14.23 15.31 -18.08
C PRO A 57 13.85 14.41 -16.88
N TYR A 58 14.21 13.13 -16.89
CA TYR A 58 13.81 12.20 -15.83
C TYR A 58 14.27 12.68 -14.44
N GLY A 59 13.34 12.66 -13.48
CA GLY A 59 13.55 13.17 -12.12
C GLY A 59 13.63 14.69 -11.94
N GLN A 60 13.57 15.50 -13.01
CA GLN A 60 13.78 16.95 -12.96
C GLN A 60 12.80 17.68 -12.03
N ASN A 61 11.51 17.34 -12.04
CA ASN A 61 10.48 18.13 -11.35
C ASN A 61 10.34 17.80 -9.86
N TYR A 62 10.57 16.54 -9.47
CA TYR A 62 10.34 16.09 -8.10
C TYR A 62 11.63 15.85 -7.32
N PHE A 63 12.64 15.24 -7.96
CA PHE A 63 13.90 14.92 -7.32
C PHE A 63 14.95 16.02 -7.53
N ASN A 64 14.71 16.94 -8.49
CA ASN A 64 15.64 18.01 -8.89
C ASN A 64 17.01 17.48 -9.36
N THR A 65 17.04 16.26 -9.89
CA THR A 65 18.24 15.56 -10.37
C THR A 65 17.84 14.45 -11.35
N SER A 66 18.73 14.10 -12.28
CA SER A 66 18.56 12.93 -13.15
C SER A 66 18.75 11.60 -12.42
N SER A 67 19.23 11.62 -11.17
CA SER A 67 19.49 10.41 -10.37
C SER A 67 18.24 9.76 -9.77
N GLY A 68 17.03 10.15 -10.22
CA GLY A 68 15.79 9.54 -9.76
C GLY A 68 15.61 8.09 -10.19
N GLY A 69 16.37 7.62 -11.19
CA GLY A 69 16.34 6.23 -11.69
C GLY A 69 15.01 5.78 -12.30
N ARG A 70 14.06 6.72 -12.45
CA ARG A 70 12.67 6.47 -12.85
C ARG A 70 12.40 7.05 -14.22
N PHE A 71 11.61 6.36 -15.03
CA PHE A 71 11.13 6.86 -16.33
C PHE A 71 10.00 7.90 -16.18
N SER A 72 10.14 8.83 -15.24
CA SER A 72 9.22 9.92 -14.95
C SER A 72 9.97 11.15 -14.44
N ASN A 73 9.40 12.35 -14.62
CA ASN A 73 9.94 13.58 -14.02
C ASN A 73 9.69 13.66 -12.50
N GLY A 74 9.00 12.67 -11.93
CA GLY A 74 8.82 12.56 -10.49
C GLY A 74 8.27 11.22 -10.01
N ARG A 75 7.30 11.27 -9.11
CA ARG A 75 6.70 10.08 -8.51
C ARG A 75 5.94 9.22 -9.54
N LEU A 76 5.92 7.91 -9.31
CA LEU A 76 5.16 6.91 -10.05
C LEU A 76 3.87 6.57 -9.29
N ILE A 77 2.92 5.89 -9.96
CA ILE A 77 1.66 5.48 -9.33
C ILE A 77 1.88 4.64 -8.07
N VAL A 78 2.92 3.80 -8.07
CA VAL A 78 3.32 2.95 -6.94
C VAL A 78 3.65 3.78 -5.69
N ASP A 79 4.25 4.98 -5.84
CA ASP A 79 4.54 5.91 -4.73
C ASP A 79 3.30 6.35 -3.97
N PHE A 80 2.19 6.50 -4.70
CA PHE A 80 0.92 6.90 -4.09
C PHE A 80 0.25 5.72 -3.43
N ILE A 81 0.26 4.55 -4.07
CA ILE A 81 -0.34 3.32 -3.52
C ILE A 81 0.32 2.95 -2.18
N SER A 82 1.66 2.95 -2.11
CA SER A 82 2.34 2.59 -0.85
C SER A 82 2.05 3.57 0.29
N LYS A 83 1.88 4.85 -0.05
CA LYS A 83 1.55 5.88 0.94
C LYS A 83 0.18 5.63 1.55
N PHE A 84 -0.77 5.13 0.78
CA PHE A 84 -2.09 4.77 1.30
C PHE A 84 -2.08 3.47 2.11
N SER A 85 -1.25 2.50 1.76
CA SER A 85 -1.19 1.22 2.44
C SER A 85 -0.31 1.22 3.70
N ASN A 86 0.47 2.29 3.95
CA ASN A 86 1.45 2.38 5.03
C ASN A 86 2.45 1.20 5.05
N THR A 87 2.69 0.60 3.89
CA THR A 87 3.58 -0.56 3.74
C THR A 87 4.94 -0.10 3.22
N PRO A 88 6.06 -0.48 3.86
CA PRO A 88 7.37 -0.30 3.26
C PRO A 88 7.48 -1.09 1.96
N TYR A 89 8.19 -0.55 0.97
CA TYR A 89 8.51 -1.27 -0.25
C TYR A 89 9.47 -2.43 0.07
N SER A 90 9.16 -3.64 -0.38
CA SER A 90 10.20 -4.63 -0.68
C SER A 90 10.28 -4.76 -2.19
N LEU A 91 11.19 -3.99 -2.77
CA LEU A 91 11.42 -3.97 -4.21
C LEU A 91 11.88 -5.36 -4.68
N PHE A 92 11.09 -6.00 -5.51
CA PHE A 92 11.54 -7.06 -6.42
C PHE A 92 10.70 -6.96 -7.68
N ALA A 93 11.22 -6.28 -8.72
CA ALA A 93 10.63 -6.25 -10.05
C ALA A 93 11.63 -6.83 -11.06
N PHE A 94 11.76 -8.17 -11.09
CA PHE A 94 12.33 -8.84 -12.26
C PHE A 94 11.20 -9.26 -13.21
N TYR A 95 11.16 -8.69 -14.41
CA TYR A 95 11.51 -9.44 -15.63
C TYR A 95 11.76 -8.51 -16.84
N THR A 96 12.89 -8.78 -17.52
CA THR A 96 13.45 -8.26 -18.79
C THR A 96 13.63 -6.76 -18.98
#